data_AF-A0A212JN10-F1
#
_entry.id   AF-A0A212JN10-F1
#
_cell.length_a   1.000
_cell.length_b   1.000
_cell.length_c   1.000
_cell.angle_alpha   90.00
_cell.angle_beta   90.00
_cell.angle_gamma   90.00
#
_symmetry.space_group_name_H-M   'P 1'
#
loop_
_entity.id
_entity.type
_entity.pdbx_description
1 polymer ?
#
loop_
_entity_poly.entity_id
_entity_poly.type
_entity_poly.pdbx_seq_one_letter_code
_entity_poly.pdbx_strand_id
1 'polypeptide(L)'
;MGLPLFSNTDRAVMVELVESIWDASRWQSGDLIVHVSMYRLTSRCLIDDRQLRRVLKKLEAYGWLLRRYDARNRRQFSGGIDLRPLAARLDELVDADLAIERKIEMLKLQAKAEMDDRLEVEEAIAALAESNEEGESSMADMNVRISSLQSHSHPLRDVSKEARQGSVAEPTAPRKRTFDPADEREMMDLMLANSVLLAKAMNPADLADPTPLAVTRAIAFLLREHGVFREIRPALFVAACDRHGLAAGAAALIAFERPGIRNPVKYLAGMLHKPSLRMTIKESLRRMAYEPQPRKDN
;
A
#
# COMPACT_ATOMS: atom_id res chain seq x y z
N MET A 1 -0.25 -31.28 -1.27
CA MET A 1 0.42 -30.51 -2.34
C MET A 1 0.66 -29.11 -1.81
N GLY A 2 1.87 -28.56 -1.90
CA GLY A 2 2.14 -27.19 -1.43
C GLY A 2 1.29 -26.17 -2.18
N LEU A 3 0.78 -25.16 -1.48
CA LEU A 3 0.04 -24.06 -2.10
C LEU A 3 0.94 -23.41 -3.17
N PRO A 4 0.46 -23.24 -4.41
CA PRO A 4 1.24 -22.60 -5.45
C PRO A 4 1.62 -21.17 -5.03
N LEU A 5 2.87 -20.77 -5.30
CA LEU A 5 3.33 -19.40 -5.08
C LEU A 5 2.55 -18.45 -6.01
N PHE A 6 1.51 -17.84 -5.46
CA PHE A 6 0.75 -16.80 -6.11
C PHE A 6 1.47 -15.45 -5.97
N SER A 7 1.56 -14.75 -7.10
CA SER A 7 2.02 -13.37 -7.11
C SER A 7 1.02 -12.46 -6.39
N ASN A 8 1.45 -11.25 -6.02
CA ASN A 8 0.54 -10.22 -5.48
C ASN A 8 -0.63 -9.95 -6.44
N THR A 9 -0.38 -10.01 -7.75
CA THR A 9 -1.40 -9.85 -8.77
C THR A 9 -2.40 -10.99 -8.79
N ASP A 10 -1.95 -12.24 -8.68
CA ASP A 10 -2.83 -13.41 -8.61
C ASP A 10 -3.78 -13.30 -7.40
N ARG A 11 -3.21 -12.92 -6.25
CA ARG A 11 -3.97 -12.68 -5.01
C ARG A 11 -4.99 -11.56 -5.14
N ALA A 12 -4.59 -10.42 -5.72
CA ALA A 12 -5.49 -9.28 -5.91
C ALA A 12 -6.70 -9.62 -6.78
N VAL A 13 -6.51 -10.44 -7.83
CA VAL A 13 -7.63 -10.92 -8.66
C VAL A 13 -8.53 -11.85 -7.89
N MET A 14 -7.99 -12.77 -7.09
CA MET A 14 -8.82 -13.65 -6.24
C MET A 14 -9.63 -12.87 -5.22
N VAL A 15 -9.04 -11.88 -4.55
CA VAL A 15 -9.72 -11.03 -3.57
C VAL A 15 -10.88 -10.27 -4.23
N GLU A 16 -10.67 -9.63 -5.37
CA GLU A 16 -11.77 -8.91 -6.06
C GLU A 16 -12.90 -9.86 -6.49
N LEU A 17 -12.59 -11.10 -6.86
CA LEU A 17 -13.60 -12.11 -7.17
C LEU A 17 -14.40 -12.53 -5.91
N VAL A 18 -13.73 -12.73 -4.78
CA VAL A 18 -14.39 -13.05 -3.49
C VAL A 18 -15.25 -11.88 -3.03
N GLU A 19 -14.73 -10.65 -3.06
CA GLU A 19 -15.43 -9.43 -2.68
C GLU A 19 -16.67 -9.15 -3.54
N SER A 20 -16.70 -9.65 -4.78
CA SER A 20 -17.87 -9.54 -5.63
C SER A 20 -19.07 -10.39 -5.15
N ILE A 21 -18.83 -11.38 -4.30
CA ILE A 21 -19.87 -12.13 -3.57
C ILE A 21 -20.05 -11.48 -2.20
N TRP A 22 -20.70 -10.32 -2.21
CA TRP A 22 -20.94 -9.50 -1.02
C TRP A 22 -22.01 -10.08 -0.06
N ASP A 23 -22.87 -10.97 -0.53
CA ASP A 23 -23.96 -11.56 0.24
C ASP A 23 -23.52 -12.87 0.91
N ALA A 24 -23.51 -12.88 2.24
CA ALA A 24 -23.17 -14.06 3.05
C ALA A 24 -24.12 -15.25 2.81
N SER A 25 -25.37 -15.01 2.43
CA SER A 25 -26.33 -16.08 2.12
C SER A 25 -25.93 -16.88 0.88
N ARG A 26 -25.20 -16.25 -0.06
CA ARG A 26 -24.64 -16.93 -1.25
C ARG A 26 -23.49 -17.86 -0.89
N TRP A 27 -22.67 -17.47 0.09
CA TRP A 27 -21.66 -18.34 0.70
C TRP A 27 -22.27 -19.56 1.37
N GLN A 28 -23.38 -19.40 2.08
CA GLN A 28 -24.08 -20.50 2.76
C GLN A 28 -24.82 -21.42 1.78
N SER A 29 -25.43 -20.86 0.73
CA SER A 29 -26.19 -21.64 -0.27
C SER A 29 -25.33 -22.28 -1.35
N GLY A 30 -24.06 -21.88 -1.47
CA GLY A 30 -23.13 -22.40 -2.48
C GLY A 30 -23.32 -21.80 -3.88
N ASP A 31 -24.14 -20.74 -4.02
CA ASP A 31 -24.25 -19.97 -5.26
C ASP A 31 -23.08 -18.99 -5.41
N LEU A 32 -21.93 -19.53 -5.80
CA LEU A 32 -20.67 -18.79 -5.90
C LEU A 32 -20.28 -18.45 -7.33
N ILE A 33 -21.27 -18.23 -8.19
CA ILE A 33 -21.05 -17.80 -9.56
C ILE A 33 -20.96 -16.27 -9.61
N VAL A 34 -19.88 -15.78 -10.19
CA VAL A 34 -19.54 -14.36 -10.26
C VAL A 34 -19.63 -13.87 -11.70
N HIS A 35 -20.38 -12.78 -11.90
CA HIS A 35 -20.53 -12.08 -13.18
C HIS A 35 -19.85 -10.72 -13.11
N VAL A 36 -18.51 -10.72 -13.17
CA VAL A 36 -17.71 -9.49 -13.11
C VAL A 36 -17.16 -9.17 -14.51
N SER A 37 -17.27 -7.90 -14.91
CA SER A 37 -16.73 -7.46 -16.19
C SER A 37 -15.20 -7.51 -16.20
N MET A 38 -14.62 -7.83 -17.36
CA MET A 38 -13.17 -7.76 -17.54
C MET A 38 -12.60 -6.39 -17.17
N TYR A 39 -13.32 -5.34 -17.52
CA TYR A 39 -12.98 -3.97 -17.17
C TYR A 39 -12.89 -3.75 -15.66
N ARG A 40 -13.83 -4.30 -14.88
CA ARG A 40 -13.79 -4.18 -13.41
C ARG A 40 -12.57 -4.88 -12.83
N LEU A 41 -12.25 -6.09 -13.27
CA LEU A 41 -11.08 -6.83 -12.79
C LEU A 41 -9.76 -6.16 -13.18
N THR A 42 -9.61 -5.72 -14.43
CA THR A 42 -8.40 -4.98 -14.83
C THR A 42 -8.28 -3.67 -14.07
N SER A 43 -9.43 -3.02 -13.80
CA SER A 43 -9.54 -1.77 -13.04
C SER A 43 -9.10 -1.89 -11.59
N ARG A 44 -9.69 -2.84 -10.86
CA ARG A 44 -9.43 -3.07 -9.44
C ARG A 44 -8.05 -3.67 -9.17
N CYS A 45 -7.55 -4.52 -10.06
CA CYS A 45 -6.28 -5.22 -9.86
C CYS A 45 -5.07 -4.51 -10.50
N LEU A 46 -5.23 -3.33 -11.11
CA LEU A 46 -4.16 -2.55 -11.75
C LEU A 46 -3.36 -3.32 -12.81
N ILE A 47 -4.04 -4.15 -13.61
CA ILE A 47 -3.43 -4.94 -14.68
C ILE A 47 -4.09 -4.70 -16.02
N ASP A 48 -3.38 -5.05 -17.10
CA ASP A 48 -3.95 -5.05 -18.45
C ASP A 48 -4.77 -6.33 -18.74
N ASP A 49 -5.53 -6.31 -19.83
CA ASP A 49 -6.40 -7.43 -20.22
C ASP A 49 -5.62 -8.72 -20.51
N ARG A 50 -4.39 -8.61 -21.04
CA ARG A 50 -3.56 -9.76 -21.38
C ARG A 50 -3.05 -10.44 -20.11
N GLN A 51 -2.61 -9.66 -19.14
CA GLN A 51 -2.21 -10.11 -17.81
C GLN A 51 -3.39 -10.73 -17.07
N LEU A 52 -4.56 -10.10 -17.08
CA LEU A 52 -5.76 -10.65 -16.45
C LEU A 52 -6.13 -12.01 -17.04
N ARG A 53 -6.12 -12.16 -18.38
CA ARG A 53 -6.41 -13.46 -19.03
C ARG A 53 -5.41 -14.54 -18.62
N ARG A 54 -4.14 -14.19 -18.41
CA ARG A 54 -3.08 -15.11 -17.94
C ARG A 54 -3.31 -15.52 -16.49
N VAL A 55 -3.56 -14.56 -15.60
CA VAL A 55 -3.85 -14.81 -14.18
C VAL A 55 -5.07 -15.71 -14.05
N LEU A 56 -6.16 -15.37 -14.71
CA LEU A 56 -7.39 -16.16 -14.71
C LEU A 56 -7.17 -17.58 -15.26
N LYS A 57 -6.35 -17.75 -16.30
CA LYS A 57 -5.98 -19.09 -16.82
C LYS A 57 -5.13 -19.86 -15.83
N LYS A 58 -4.21 -19.19 -15.13
CA LYS A 58 -3.36 -19.77 -14.11
C LYS A 58 -4.20 -20.28 -12.94
N LEU A 59 -5.08 -19.43 -12.38
CA LEU A 59 -5.97 -19.79 -11.27
C LEU A 59 -6.88 -20.97 -11.62
N GLU A 60 -7.42 -21.02 -12.83
CA GLU A 60 -8.20 -22.16 -13.34
C GLU A 60 -7.37 -23.44 -13.43
N ALA A 61 -6.13 -23.37 -13.94
CA ALA A 61 -5.24 -24.52 -14.04
C ALA A 61 -4.84 -25.11 -12.66
N TYR A 62 -4.79 -24.26 -11.63
CA TYR A 62 -4.56 -24.69 -10.24
C TYR A 62 -5.84 -25.06 -9.49
N GLY A 63 -7.00 -25.06 -10.16
CA GLY A 63 -8.26 -25.49 -9.58
C GLY A 63 -8.86 -24.53 -8.54
N TRP A 64 -8.52 -23.24 -8.58
CA TRP A 64 -9.10 -22.24 -7.66
C TRP A 64 -10.41 -21.65 -8.16
N LEU A 65 -10.66 -21.70 -9.46
CA LEU A 65 -11.87 -21.20 -10.08
C LEU A 65 -12.18 -21.95 -11.36
N LEU A 66 -13.40 -21.80 -11.88
CA LEU A 66 -13.78 -22.30 -13.21
C LEU A 66 -14.32 -21.14 -14.06
N ARG A 67 -13.82 -20.98 -15.28
CA ARG A 67 -14.26 -19.91 -16.20
C ARG A 67 -15.03 -20.44 -17.38
N ARG A 68 -14.69 -21.66 -17.81
CA ARG A 68 -15.30 -22.34 -18.96
C ARG A 68 -15.94 -23.62 -18.48
N TYR A 69 -17.27 -23.62 -18.40
CA TYR A 69 -18.01 -24.85 -18.18
C TYR A 69 -17.99 -25.70 -19.44
N ASP A 70 -17.29 -26.83 -19.39
CA ASP A 70 -17.41 -27.91 -20.35
C ASP A 70 -18.69 -28.71 -20.09
N ALA A 71 -19.04 -29.61 -21.01
CA ALA A 71 -20.25 -30.45 -20.90
C ALA A 71 -20.25 -31.37 -19.65
N ARG A 72 -19.10 -31.51 -18.96
CA ARG A 72 -18.92 -32.38 -17.79
C ARG A 72 -19.26 -31.68 -16.46
N ASN A 73 -19.44 -30.35 -16.44
CA ASN A 73 -19.59 -29.57 -15.21
C ASN A 73 -20.78 -28.57 -15.20
N ARG A 74 -21.83 -28.77 -16.02
CA ARG A 74 -23.03 -27.90 -16.00
C ARG A 74 -24.21 -28.48 -15.23
N ARG A 75 -24.88 -27.60 -14.46
CA ARG A 75 -26.33 -27.69 -14.22
C ARG A 75 -27.14 -26.49 -14.76
N GLN A 76 -26.55 -25.29 -14.95
CA GLN A 76 -27.30 -24.09 -15.34
C GLN A 76 -26.48 -23.20 -16.30
N PHE A 77 -27.16 -22.57 -17.25
CA PHE A 77 -26.65 -22.10 -18.55
C PHE A 77 -26.26 -20.61 -18.64
N SER A 78 -25.86 -19.95 -17.54
CA SER A 78 -25.40 -18.55 -17.57
C SER A 78 -23.87 -18.47 -17.42
N GLY A 79 -23.17 -17.85 -18.38
CA GLY A 79 -21.71 -17.71 -18.31
C GLY A 79 -21.28 -16.88 -17.10
N GLY A 80 -20.17 -17.23 -16.43
CA GLY A 80 -19.67 -16.58 -15.21
C GLY A 80 -18.39 -17.28 -14.70
N ILE A 81 -17.80 -16.79 -13.61
CA ILE A 81 -16.65 -17.41 -12.94
C ILE A 81 -17.15 -18.14 -11.69
N ASP A 82 -16.90 -19.44 -11.59
CA ASP A 82 -17.24 -20.27 -10.44
C ASP A 82 -16.17 -20.22 -9.37
N LEU A 83 -16.55 -19.87 -8.14
CA LEU A 83 -15.65 -19.88 -6.98
C LEU A 83 -15.90 -21.05 -6.02
N ARG A 84 -16.77 -22.02 -6.34
CA ARG A 84 -16.96 -23.22 -5.51
C ARG A 84 -15.65 -23.99 -5.24
N PRO A 85 -14.70 -24.11 -6.19
CA PRO A 85 -13.42 -24.74 -5.91
C PRO A 85 -12.59 -23.98 -4.87
N LEU A 86 -12.68 -22.64 -4.82
CA LEU A 86 -12.04 -21.83 -3.79
C LEU A 86 -12.70 -22.08 -2.43
N ALA A 87 -14.04 -22.10 -2.37
CA ALA A 87 -14.78 -22.35 -1.14
C ALA A 87 -14.51 -23.75 -0.56
N ALA A 88 -14.36 -24.77 -1.40
CA ALA A 88 -13.99 -26.12 -0.97
C ALA A 88 -12.60 -26.20 -0.30
N ARG A 89 -11.78 -25.17 -0.44
CA ARG A 89 -10.42 -25.08 0.10
C ARG A 89 -10.29 -24.00 1.19
N LEU A 90 -11.42 -23.49 1.68
CA LEU A 90 -11.41 -22.45 2.70
C LEU A 90 -10.71 -22.93 3.97
N ASP A 91 -10.96 -24.18 4.38
CA ASP A 91 -10.32 -24.78 5.55
C ASP A 91 -8.79 -24.84 5.40
N GLU A 92 -8.28 -25.18 4.21
CA GLU A 92 -6.84 -25.16 3.92
C GLU A 92 -6.24 -23.74 4.08
N LEU A 93 -7.00 -22.71 3.72
CA LEU A 93 -6.57 -21.32 3.84
C LEU A 93 -6.60 -20.84 5.29
N VAL A 94 -7.62 -21.22 6.06
CA VAL A 94 -7.73 -20.92 7.49
C VAL A 94 -6.60 -21.56 8.27
N ASP A 95 -6.31 -22.84 8.00
CA ASP A 95 -5.18 -23.54 8.62
C ASP A 95 -3.83 -22.89 8.29
N ALA A 96 -3.67 -22.44 7.03
CA ALA A 96 -2.47 -21.73 6.61
C ALA A 96 -2.32 -20.37 7.31
N ASP A 97 -3.41 -19.64 7.51
CA ASP A 97 -3.43 -18.35 8.20
C ASP A 97 -3.03 -18.51 9.67
N LEU A 98 -3.66 -19.46 10.37
CA LEU A 98 -3.31 -19.80 11.76
C LEU A 98 -1.85 -20.23 11.90
N ALA A 99 -1.31 -20.97 10.92
CA ALA A 99 0.11 -21.35 10.92
C ALA A 99 1.04 -20.14 10.76
N ILE A 100 0.64 -19.15 9.95
CA ILE A 100 1.40 -17.90 9.78
C ILE A 100 1.36 -17.08 11.08
N GLU A 101 0.20 -16.93 11.71
CA GLU A 101 0.06 -16.21 12.99
C GLU A 101 0.96 -16.81 14.08
N ARG A 102 0.90 -18.14 14.26
CA ARG A 102 1.76 -18.86 15.22
C ARG A 102 3.25 -18.63 14.94
N LYS A 103 3.63 -18.61 13.65
CA LYS A 103 5.02 -18.34 13.25
C LYS A 103 5.43 -16.90 13.56
N ILE A 104 4.54 -15.93 13.35
CA ILE A 104 4.79 -14.53 13.71
C ILE A 104 4.97 -14.38 15.23
N GLU A 105 4.14 -15.03 16.03
CA GLU A 105 4.27 -15.03 17.49
C GLU A 105 5.57 -15.65 17.97
N MET A 106 5.95 -16.81 17.41
CA MET A 106 7.24 -17.44 17.67
C MET A 106 8.41 -16.50 17.36
N LEU A 107 8.40 -15.83 16.21
CA LEU A 107 9.46 -14.88 15.83
C LEU A 107 9.50 -13.67 16.77
N LYS A 108 8.36 -13.19 17.26
CA LYS A 108 8.31 -12.10 18.25
C LYS A 108 8.89 -12.53 19.60
N LEU A 109 8.58 -13.76 20.05
CA LEU A 109 9.15 -14.32 21.27
C LEU A 109 10.65 -14.50 21.17
N GLN A 110 11.15 -15.01 20.03
CA GLN A 110 12.58 -15.13 19.76
C GLN A 110 13.27 -13.76 19.76
N ALA A 111 12.70 -12.77 19.07
CA ALA A 111 13.25 -11.42 19.05
C ALA A 111 13.27 -10.76 20.44
N LYS A 112 12.30 -11.09 21.30
CA LYS A 112 12.28 -10.61 22.69
C LYS A 112 13.37 -11.29 23.52
N ALA A 113 13.51 -12.62 23.43
CA ALA A 113 14.58 -13.34 24.12
C ALA A 113 15.97 -12.84 23.69
N GLU A 114 16.19 -12.61 22.39
CA GLU A 114 17.44 -12.03 21.89
C GLU A 114 17.70 -10.60 22.42
N MET A 115 16.65 -9.81 22.68
CA MET A 115 16.79 -8.48 23.29
C MET A 115 17.10 -8.57 24.78
N ASP A 116 16.44 -9.48 25.50
CA ASP A 116 16.66 -9.72 26.92
C ASP A 116 18.09 -10.24 27.15
N ASP A 117 18.58 -11.19 26.33
CA ASP A 117 19.97 -11.69 26.36
C ASP A 117 20.99 -10.57 26.12
N ARG A 118 20.68 -9.61 25.21
CA ARG A 118 21.57 -8.46 24.95
C ARG A 118 21.61 -7.49 26.13
N LEU A 119 20.47 -7.27 26.79
CA LEU A 119 20.39 -6.45 28.00
C LEU A 119 21.20 -7.08 29.14
N GLU A 120 21.10 -8.39 29.36
CA GLU A 120 21.88 -9.10 30.37
C GLU A 120 23.40 -9.00 30.13
N VAL A 121 23.84 -9.09 28.87
CA VAL A 121 25.26 -8.90 28.50
C VAL A 121 25.70 -7.45 28.72
N GLU A 122 24.88 -6.47 28.36
CA GLU A 122 25.20 -5.05 28.58
C GLU A 122 25.26 -4.69 30.08
N GLU A 123 24.34 -5.23 30.89
CA GLU A 123 24.35 -5.08 32.35
C GLU A 123 25.58 -5.75 33.00
N ALA A 124 25.96 -6.95 32.53
CA ALA A 124 27.18 -7.61 33.00
C ALA A 124 28.46 -6.84 32.64
N ILE A 125 28.51 -6.22 31.45
CA ILE A 125 29.62 -5.35 31.04
C ILE A 125 29.67 -4.08 31.90
N ALA A 126 28.52 -3.47 32.19
CA ALA A 126 28.45 -2.29 33.05
C ALA A 126 28.88 -2.59 34.50
N ALA A 127 28.42 -3.72 35.07
CA ALA A 127 28.81 -4.13 36.42
C ALA A 127 30.31 -4.45 36.54
N LEU A 128 30.92 -5.02 35.49
CA LEU A 128 32.37 -5.24 35.44
C LEU A 128 33.15 -3.92 35.35
N ALA A 129 32.64 -2.93 34.62
CA ALA A 129 33.26 -1.60 34.54
C ALA A 129 33.21 -0.86 35.88
N GLU A 130 32.09 -0.92 36.61
CA GLU A 130 31.96 -0.33 37.95
C GLU A 130 32.87 -1.02 38.98
N SER A 131 33.06 -2.34 38.89
CA SER A 131 33.96 -3.08 39.78
C SER A 131 35.46 -2.79 39.56
N ASN A 132 35.83 -2.26 38.38
CA ASN A 132 37.20 -1.86 38.08
C ASN A 132 37.53 -0.42 38.54
N GLU A 133 36.53 0.43 38.78
CA GLU A 133 36.78 1.80 39.30
C GLU A 133 37.06 1.83 40.81
N GLU A 134 36.70 0.79 41.58
CA GLU A 134 37.06 0.67 43.01
C GLU A 134 38.41 -0.05 43.24
N GLY A 135 39.09 -0.49 42.18
CA GLY A 135 40.31 -1.30 42.24
C GLY A 135 41.61 -0.63 41.78
N GLU A 136 41.59 0.61 41.29
CA GLU A 136 42.81 1.32 40.86
C GLU A 136 43.49 2.09 42.01
N SER A 137 43.95 1.31 42.99
CA SER A 137 45.14 1.65 43.77
C SER A 137 45.93 0.38 44.00
N SER A 138 46.75 0.00 43.01
CA SER A 138 48.11 -0.53 43.21
C SER A 138 48.59 -1.31 41.99
N MET A 139 49.81 -0.95 41.58
CA MET A 139 50.77 -1.73 40.81
C MET A 139 50.58 -1.85 39.29
N ALA A 140 51.44 -1.07 38.64
CA ALA A 140 52.08 -1.38 37.38
C ALA A 140 52.66 -2.80 37.30
N ASP A 141 52.85 -3.24 36.06
CA ASP A 141 53.55 -4.44 35.57
C ASP A 141 52.80 -5.78 35.65
N MET A 142 52.12 -6.12 34.54
CA MET A 142 52.54 -7.33 33.82
C MET A 142 52.12 -7.33 32.35
N ASN A 143 53.14 -7.30 31.51
CA ASN A 143 53.12 -7.33 30.06
C ASN A 143 53.06 -8.79 29.56
N VAL A 144 51.98 -9.23 28.89
CA VAL A 144 52.03 -10.41 28.00
C VAL A 144 51.18 -10.20 26.75
N ARG A 145 51.89 -9.83 25.67
CA ARG A 145 51.77 -10.33 24.29
C ARG A 145 50.38 -10.67 23.75
N ILE A 146 49.91 -9.87 22.78
CA ILE A 146 49.66 -10.36 21.42
C ILE A 146 50.15 -9.29 20.43
N SER A 147 51.34 -9.52 19.88
CA SER A 147 51.77 -8.93 18.61
C SER A 147 51.47 -9.93 17.48
N SER A 148 51.24 -9.40 16.28
CA SER A 148 50.95 -10.05 14.98
C SER A 148 49.46 -9.93 14.61
N LEU A 149 49.05 -9.26 13.53
CA LEU A 149 49.71 -8.94 12.27
C LEU A 149 49.39 -7.51 11.82
N GLN A 150 50.45 -6.74 11.56
CA GLN A 150 50.47 -5.75 10.51
C GLN A 150 50.34 -6.47 9.15
N SER A 151 49.48 -5.96 8.29
CA SER A 151 49.71 -5.92 6.84
C SER A 151 49.47 -4.47 6.43
N HIS A 152 50.53 -3.66 6.44
CA HIS A 152 51.23 -3.17 5.25
C HIS A 152 50.34 -2.21 4.42
N SER A 153 50.53 -0.89 4.58
CA SER A 153 51.52 -0.04 3.86
C SER A 153 50.94 0.51 2.56
N HIS A 154 51.04 1.76 2.14
CA HIS A 154 51.78 2.95 2.54
C HIS A 154 51.01 4.19 2.00
N PRO A 155 51.28 5.40 2.53
CA PRO A 155 50.78 6.66 1.99
C PRO A 155 51.69 7.15 0.84
N LEU A 156 51.19 8.01 -0.05
CA LEU A 156 51.90 9.19 -0.57
C LEU A 156 51.05 10.01 -1.58
N ARG A 157 51.02 11.32 -1.29
CA ARG A 157 50.98 12.49 -2.17
C ARG A 157 49.65 12.98 -2.78
N ASP A 158 49.26 14.13 -2.21
CA ASP A 158 48.80 15.36 -2.85
C ASP A 158 48.99 15.45 -4.37
N VAL A 159 47.86 15.61 -5.06
CA VAL A 159 47.77 16.52 -6.21
C VAL A 159 46.47 17.31 -6.06
N SER A 160 46.62 18.57 -5.69
CA SER A 160 45.58 19.59 -5.77
C SER A 160 45.02 19.68 -7.18
N LYS A 161 43.70 19.59 -7.33
CA LYS A 161 42.96 20.31 -8.38
C LYS A 161 41.50 20.48 -7.97
N GLU A 162 41.13 21.75 -7.87
CA GLU A 162 39.79 22.24 -7.61
C GLU A 162 38.79 21.70 -8.64
N ALA A 163 37.69 21.13 -8.16
CA ALA A 163 36.42 21.14 -8.88
C ALA A 163 35.28 21.05 -7.87
N ARG A 164 34.44 22.08 -7.91
CA ARG A 164 33.24 22.27 -7.09
C ARG A 164 32.21 21.16 -7.33
N GLN A 165 31.33 21.01 -6.33
CA GLN A 165 29.95 20.51 -6.37
C GLN A 165 29.69 19.11 -5.81
N GLY A 166 28.84 19.09 -4.78
CA GLY A 166 27.78 18.09 -4.61
C GLY A 166 28.17 16.90 -3.75
N SER A 167 27.96 17.02 -2.44
CA SER A 167 27.82 15.87 -1.55
C SER A 167 26.69 14.96 -2.06
N VAL A 168 27.08 13.79 -2.57
CA VAL A 168 26.16 12.69 -2.85
C VAL A 168 25.77 12.11 -1.49
N ALA A 169 24.59 12.49 -1.02
CA ALA A 169 23.95 11.82 0.10
C ALA A 169 23.51 10.41 -0.33
N GLU A 170 23.83 9.42 0.48
CA GLU A 170 23.31 8.05 0.40
C GLU A 170 21.77 8.04 0.29
N PRO A 171 21.18 7.05 -0.41
CA PRO A 171 19.74 6.93 -0.54
C PRO A 171 19.14 6.53 0.82
N THR A 172 18.77 7.54 1.60
CA THR A 172 17.95 7.37 2.80
C THR A 172 16.59 6.83 2.35
N ALA A 173 16.16 5.72 2.96
CA ALA A 173 14.82 5.17 2.79
C ALA A 173 13.76 6.29 2.90
N PRO A 174 12.67 6.23 2.11
CA PRO A 174 11.66 7.29 2.12
C PRO A 174 11.07 7.40 3.53
N ARG A 175 11.40 8.50 4.22
CA ARG A 175 10.75 8.88 5.48
C ARG A 175 9.24 8.93 5.22
N LYS A 176 8.49 7.96 5.74
CA LYS A 176 7.02 8.02 5.78
C LYS A 176 6.64 9.29 6.52
N ARG A 177 6.23 10.32 5.80
CA ARG A 177 5.68 11.53 6.40
C ARG A 177 4.34 11.15 7.03
N THR A 178 4.28 11.25 8.34
CA THR A 178 3.03 11.11 9.10
C THR A 178 2.28 12.43 8.98
N PHE A 179 1.12 12.41 8.34
CA PHE A 179 0.18 13.53 8.38
C PHE A 179 -0.61 13.48 9.69
N ASP A 180 -1.06 14.65 10.16
CA ASP A 180 -1.91 14.72 11.34
C ASP A 180 -3.25 14.01 11.06
N PRO A 181 -3.62 12.97 11.86
CA PRO A 181 -4.85 12.21 11.64
C PRO A 181 -6.12 13.06 11.73
N ALA A 182 -6.13 14.13 12.55
CA ALA A 182 -7.28 15.03 12.62
C ALA A 182 -7.45 15.83 11.32
N ASP A 183 -6.34 16.30 10.75
CA ASP A 183 -6.33 17.03 9.48
C ASP A 183 -6.66 16.13 8.29
N GLU A 184 -6.25 14.85 8.31
CA GLU A 184 -6.67 13.86 7.32
C GLU A 184 -8.16 13.54 7.42
N ARG A 185 -8.71 13.39 8.62
CA ARG A 185 -10.15 13.16 8.81
C ARG A 185 -10.97 14.33 8.28
N GLU A 186 -10.59 15.56 8.63
CA GLU A 186 -11.27 16.75 8.12
C GLU A 186 -11.20 16.83 6.59
N MET A 187 -10.06 16.49 5.98
CA MET A 187 -9.92 16.46 4.52
C MET A 187 -10.85 15.43 3.88
N MET A 188 -10.94 14.22 4.44
CA MET A 188 -11.86 13.19 3.94
C MET A 188 -13.33 13.63 4.05
N ASP A 189 -13.72 14.18 5.19
CA ASP A 189 -15.09 14.65 5.42
C ASP A 189 -15.46 15.75 4.42
N LEU A 190 -14.54 16.70 4.18
CA LEU A 190 -14.72 17.74 3.17
C LEU A 190 -14.82 17.17 1.75
N MET A 191 -14.04 16.14 1.40
CA MET A 191 -14.13 15.50 0.09
C MET A 191 -15.46 14.80 -0.12
N LEU A 192 -15.93 14.04 0.88
CA LEU A 192 -17.20 13.31 0.81
C LEU A 192 -18.41 14.24 0.78
N ALA A 193 -18.36 15.36 1.53
CA ALA A 193 -19.41 16.36 1.50
C ALA A 193 -19.53 17.06 0.13
N ASN A 194 -18.41 17.23 -0.59
CA ASN A 194 -18.38 17.98 -1.84
C ASN A 194 -18.40 17.11 -3.11
N SER A 195 -18.17 15.80 -3.00
CA SER A 195 -18.08 14.90 -4.15
C SER A 195 -19.09 13.76 -4.08
N VAL A 196 -20.16 13.91 -4.87
CA VAL A 196 -21.17 12.85 -5.06
C VAL A 196 -20.57 11.65 -5.80
N LEU A 197 -19.59 11.87 -6.68
CA LEU A 197 -18.93 10.76 -7.38
C LEU A 197 -18.08 9.93 -6.43
N LEU A 198 -17.35 10.58 -5.50
CA LEU A 198 -16.58 9.89 -4.47
C LEU A 198 -17.48 9.04 -3.59
N ALA A 199 -18.59 9.61 -3.10
CA ALA A 199 -19.54 8.86 -2.29
C ALA A 199 -20.13 7.65 -3.03
N LYS A 200 -20.42 7.78 -4.34
CA LYS A 200 -20.93 6.68 -5.19
C LYS A 200 -19.88 5.61 -5.50
N ALA A 201 -18.60 5.99 -5.53
CA ALA A 201 -17.50 5.07 -5.81
C ALA A 201 -17.09 4.22 -4.58
N MET A 202 -17.55 4.60 -3.38
CA MET A 202 -17.29 3.88 -2.14
C MET A 202 -18.33 2.78 -1.89
N ASN A 203 -17.91 1.72 -1.19
CA ASN A 203 -18.85 0.71 -0.71
C ASN A 203 -19.68 1.28 0.46
N PRO A 204 -20.91 0.79 0.71
CA PRO A 204 -21.77 1.32 1.79
C PRO A 204 -21.14 1.24 3.19
N ALA A 205 -20.40 0.18 3.49
CA ALA A 205 -19.69 0.03 4.75
C ALA A 205 -18.55 1.06 4.90
N ASP A 206 -17.79 1.28 3.82
CA ASP A 206 -16.71 2.26 3.77
C ASP A 206 -17.23 3.70 3.84
N LEU A 207 -18.47 3.95 3.38
CA LEU A 207 -19.10 5.27 3.47
C LEU A 207 -19.59 5.57 4.90
N ALA A 208 -19.99 4.54 5.65
CA ALA A 208 -20.41 4.68 7.05
C ALA A 208 -19.24 4.98 7.99
N ASP A 209 -18.07 4.38 7.74
CA ASP A 209 -16.82 4.70 8.44
C ASP A 209 -15.65 4.89 7.46
N PRO A 210 -15.47 6.11 6.93
CA PRO A 210 -14.47 6.38 5.91
C PRO A 210 -13.05 6.31 6.47
N THR A 211 -12.26 5.41 5.89
CA THR A 211 -10.82 5.29 6.14
C THR A 211 -10.01 5.94 5.00
N PRO A 212 -8.77 6.42 5.28
CA PRO A 212 -7.88 6.95 4.24
C PRO A 212 -7.66 5.98 3.08
N LEU A 213 -7.59 4.68 3.39
CA LEU A 213 -7.42 3.63 2.39
C LEU A 213 -8.66 3.49 1.50
N ALA A 214 -9.86 3.48 2.08
CA ALA A 214 -11.11 3.38 1.33
C ALA A 214 -11.31 4.60 0.41
N VAL A 215 -11.08 5.81 0.92
CA VAL A 215 -11.14 7.05 0.15
C VAL A 215 -10.10 7.05 -0.98
N THR A 216 -8.87 6.65 -0.70
CA THR A 216 -7.81 6.55 -1.73
C THR A 216 -8.18 5.57 -2.83
N ARG A 217 -8.76 4.41 -2.48
CA ARG A 217 -9.24 3.41 -3.45
C ARG A 217 -10.36 3.96 -4.33
N ALA A 218 -11.33 4.65 -3.74
CA ALA A 218 -12.44 5.26 -4.46
C ALA A 218 -11.98 6.35 -5.44
N ILE A 219 -11.02 7.20 -5.03
CA ILE A 219 -10.40 8.20 -5.92
C ILE A 219 -9.65 7.52 -7.06
N ALA A 220 -8.86 6.49 -6.76
CA ALA A 220 -8.13 5.76 -7.78
C ALA A 220 -9.09 5.11 -8.80
N PHE A 221 -10.23 4.61 -8.34
CA PHE A 221 -11.31 4.11 -9.21
C PHE A 221 -11.85 5.22 -10.12
N LEU A 222 -12.24 6.37 -9.57
CA LEU A 222 -12.80 7.49 -10.34
C LEU A 222 -11.82 8.04 -11.38
N LEU A 223 -10.57 8.25 -10.99
CA LEU A 223 -9.53 8.74 -11.91
C LEU A 223 -9.25 7.75 -13.05
N ARG A 224 -9.47 6.46 -12.81
CA ARG A 224 -9.36 5.44 -13.85
C ARG A 224 -10.60 5.40 -14.75
N GLU A 225 -11.79 5.49 -14.18
CA GLU A 225 -13.06 5.51 -14.91
C GLU A 225 -13.13 6.71 -15.86
N HIS A 226 -12.71 7.87 -15.40
CA HIS A 226 -12.68 9.10 -16.19
C HIS A 226 -11.43 9.22 -17.09
N GLY A 227 -10.61 8.16 -17.21
CA GLY A 227 -9.48 8.10 -18.15
C GLY A 227 -8.28 9.00 -17.81
N VAL A 228 -8.27 9.62 -16.64
CA VAL A 228 -7.33 10.67 -16.22
C VAL A 228 -5.90 10.18 -16.17
N PHE A 229 -5.69 8.97 -15.66
CA PHE A 229 -4.38 8.34 -15.60
C PHE A 229 -3.77 8.02 -16.97
N ARG A 230 -4.57 8.06 -18.05
CA ARG A 230 -4.02 7.91 -19.41
C ARG A 230 -3.31 9.18 -19.89
N GLU A 231 -3.76 10.33 -19.41
CA GLU A 231 -3.24 11.64 -19.82
C GLU A 231 -2.24 12.23 -18.82
N ILE A 232 -2.41 11.92 -17.52
CA ILE A 232 -1.43 12.26 -16.48
C ILE A 232 -0.36 11.20 -16.41
N ARG A 233 0.91 11.62 -16.43
CA ARG A 233 2.05 10.72 -16.23
C ARG A 233 1.89 10.02 -14.86
N PRO A 234 1.75 8.69 -14.81
CA PRO A 234 1.53 7.97 -13.55
C PRO A 234 2.60 8.28 -12.49
N ALA A 235 3.86 8.43 -12.92
CA ALA A 235 4.96 8.81 -12.05
C ALA A 235 4.78 10.17 -11.35
N LEU A 236 4.16 11.15 -12.02
CA LEU A 236 3.89 12.47 -11.42
C LEU A 236 2.85 12.35 -10.30
N PHE A 237 1.80 11.57 -10.53
CA PHE A 237 0.75 11.38 -9.54
C PHE A 237 1.26 10.59 -8.32
N VAL A 238 2.04 9.52 -8.55
CA VAL A 238 2.69 8.75 -7.48
C VAL A 238 3.58 9.65 -6.62
N ALA A 239 4.46 10.44 -7.24
CA ALA A 239 5.32 11.37 -6.51
C ALA A 239 4.53 12.43 -5.72
N ALA A 240 3.38 12.86 -6.25
CA ALA A 240 2.52 13.80 -5.56
C ALA A 240 1.75 13.15 -4.39
N CYS A 241 1.31 11.90 -4.52
CA CYS A 241 0.74 11.12 -3.43
C CYS A 241 1.76 10.90 -2.31
N ASP A 242 3.01 10.57 -2.64
CA ASP A 242 4.09 10.44 -1.65
C ASP A 242 4.36 11.76 -0.91
N ARG A 243 4.22 12.89 -1.61
CA ARG A 243 4.50 14.21 -1.05
C ARG A 243 3.34 14.82 -0.26
N HIS A 244 2.11 14.58 -0.70
CA HIS A 244 0.92 15.31 -0.25
C HIS A 244 -0.21 14.41 0.28
N GLY A 245 -0.08 13.09 0.18
CA GLY A 245 -1.08 12.13 0.64
C GLY A 245 -2.43 12.32 -0.02
N LEU A 246 -3.49 12.28 0.80
CA LEU A 246 -4.88 12.49 0.38
C LEU A 246 -5.12 13.80 -0.38
N ALA A 247 -4.33 14.84 -0.13
CA ALA A 247 -4.49 16.12 -0.83
C ALA A 247 -4.22 16.03 -2.33
N ALA A 248 -3.37 15.09 -2.78
CA ALA A 248 -3.18 14.82 -4.20
C ALA A 248 -4.45 14.20 -4.82
N GLY A 249 -5.12 13.30 -4.09
CA GLY A 249 -6.39 12.72 -4.50
C GLY A 249 -7.53 13.74 -4.54
N ALA A 250 -7.62 14.60 -3.52
CA ALA A 250 -8.56 15.71 -3.47
C ALA A 250 -8.36 16.73 -4.60
N ALA A 251 -7.11 17.05 -4.94
CA ALA A 251 -6.78 17.88 -6.10
C ALA A 251 -7.29 17.27 -7.40
N ALA A 252 -7.21 15.95 -7.50
CA ALA A 252 -7.73 15.23 -8.65
C ALA A 252 -9.26 15.36 -8.72
N LEU A 253 -9.99 15.07 -7.65
CA LEU A 253 -11.44 15.24 -7.62
C LEU A 253 -11.88 16.67 -8.01
N ILE A 254 -11.23 17.70 -7.46
CA ILE A 254 -11.52 19.10 -7.79
C ILE A 254 -11.27 19.39 -9.28
N ALA A 255 -10.21 18.85 -9.86
CA ALA A 255 -9.90 19.05 -11.28
C ALA A 255 -11.01 18.49 -12.20
N PHE A 256 -11.72 17.44 -11.77
CA PHE A 256 -12.78 16.79 -12.57
C PHE A 256 -14.18 17.34 -12.29
N GLU A 257 -14.50 17.58 -11.03
CA GLU A 257 -15.86 17.92 -10.65
C GLU A 257 -16.14 19.42 -10.71
N ARG A 258 -15.10 20.25 -10.63
CA ARG A 258 -15.29 21.69 -10.62
C ARG A 258 -15.70 22.22 -12.01
N PRO A 259 -16.88 22.85 -12.13
CA PRO A 259 -17.30 23.44 -13.39
C PRO A 259 -16.37 24.60 -13.79
N GLY A 260 -16.10 24.72 -15.10
CA GLY A 260 -15.27 25.79 -15.67
C GLY A 260 -13.80 25.44 -15.93
N ILE A 261 -13.35 24.24 -15.54
CA ILE A 261 -12.00 23.77 -15.89
C ILE A 261 -11.98 23.22 -17.31
N ARG A 262 -11.35 23.95 -18.24
CA ARG A 262 -11.27 23.56 -19.66
C ARG A 262 -10.35 22.35 -19.92
N ASN A 263 -9.29 22.20 -19.14
CA ASN A 263 -8.33 21.10 -19.26
C ASN A 263 -7.95 20.56 -17.87
N PRO A 264 -8.69 19.55 -17.37
CA PRO A 264 -8.48 18.96 -16.04
C PRO A 264 -7.06 18.42 -15.82
N VAL A 265 -6.46 17.83 -16.85
CA VAL A 265 -5.14 17.19 -16.78
C VAL A 265 -4.04 18.22 -16.62
N LYS A 266 -4.06 19.29 -17.42
CA LYS A 266 -3.09 20.40 -17.30
C LYS A 266 -3.28 21.16 -15.98
N TYR A 267 -4.53 21.34 -15.57
CA TYR A 267 -4.86 21.97 -14.29
C TYR A 267 -4.31 21.17 -13.11
N LEU A 268 -4.60 19.87 -13.07
CA LEU A 268 -4.10 18.95 -12.05
C LEU A 268 -2.56 18.91 -12.04
N ALA A 269 -1.92 18.77 -13.19
CA ALA A 269 -0.45 18.81 -13.27
C ALA A 269 0.12 20.10 -12.67
N GLY A 270 -0.49 21.27 -12.93
CA GLY A 270 -0.08 22.54 -12.33
C GLY A 270 -0.29 22.61 -10.81
N MET A 271 -1.26 21.89 -10.28
CA MET A 271 -1.51 21.81 -8.83
C MET A 271 -0.53 20.88 -8.12
N LEU A 272 -0.26 19.70 -8.67
CA LEU A 272 0.56 18.67 -8.04
C LEU A 272 2.02 19.11 -7.76
N HIS A 273 2.50 20.14 -8.46
CA HIS A 273 3.84 20.70 -8.22
C HIS A 273 3.88 21.72 -7.07
N LYS A 274 2.73 22.19 -6.55
CA LYS A 274 2.69 23.26 -5.55
C LYS A 274 3.07 22.74 -4.16
N PRO A 275 4.05 23.35 -3.47
CA PRO A 275 4.43 22.95 -2.12
C PRO A 275 3.27 23.06 -1.11
N SER A 276 2.41 24.07 -1.29
CA SER A 276 1.25 24.38 -0.44
C SER A 276 -0.06 23.74 -0.92
N LEU A 277 0.01 22.66 -1.70
CA LEU A 277 -1.17 21.98 -2.27
C LEU A 277 -2.22 21.67 -1.21
N ARG A 278 -1.81 21.08 -0.08
CA ARG A 278 -2.71 20.66 0.99
C ARG A 278 -3.57 21.80 1.54
N MET A 279 -2.95 22.93 1.89
CA MET A 279 -3.68 24.12 2.37
C MET A 279 -4.59 24.69 1.29
N THR A 280 -4.11 24.74 0.04
CA THR A 280 -4.87 25.29 -1.10
C THR A 280 -6.12 24.46 -1.38
N ILE A 281 -5.99 23.13 -1.31
CA ILE A 281 -7.09 22.19 -1.53
C ILE A 281 -8.11 22.26 -0.41
N LYS A 282 -7.66 22.29 0.84
CA LYS A 282 -8.55 22.37 2.00
C LYS A 282 -9.40 23.64 1.95
N GLU A 283 -8.77 24.78 1.64
CA GLU A 283 -9.47 26.05 1.44
C GLU A 283 -10.45 26.00 0.25
N SER A 284 -10.06 25.35 -0.86
CA SER A 284 -10.95 25.16 -2.00
C SER A 284 -12.16 24.28 -1.67
N LEU A 285 -11.96 23.19 -0.93
CA LEU A 285 -13.04 22.29 -0.49
C LEU A 285 -13.98 23.00 0.50
N ARG A 286 -13.43 23.78 1.43
CA ARG A 286 -14.23 24.61 2.35
C ARG A 286 -15.09 25.60 1.57
N ARG A 287 -14.53 26.32 0.60
CA ARG A 287 -15.29 27.27 -0.22
C ARG A 287 -16.43 26.61 -0.99
N MET A 288 -16.21 25.42 -1.54
CA MET A 288 -17.27 24.65 -2.21
C MET A 288 -18.37 24.19 -1.26
N ALA A 289 -18.05 23.94 0.02
CA ALA A 289 -19.05 23.63 1.03
C ALA A 289 -19.92 24.85 1.42
N TYR A 290 -19.42 26.08 1.23
CA TYR A 290 -20.12 27.33 1.58
C TYR A 290 -20.81 28.03 0.40
N GLU A 291 -20.41 27.78 -0.85
CA GLU A 291 -21.12 28.29 -2.05
C GLU A 291 -22.11 27.24 -2.58
N PRO A 292 -23.43 27.37 -2.34
CA PRO A 292 -24.41 26.49 -2.98
C PRO A 292 -24.34 26.70 -4.50
N GLN A 293 -24.09 25.61 -5.25
CA GLN A 293 -24.07 25.67 -6.71
C GLN A 293 -25.41 26.22 -7.23
N PRO A 294 -25.39 27.14 -8.23
CA PRO A 294 -26.63 27.59 -8.85
C PRO A 294 -27.32 26.38 -9.48
N ARG A 295 -28.59 26.15 -9.08
CA ARG A 295 -29.45 25.14 -9.68
C ARG A 295 -29.50 25.41 -11.19
N LYS A 296 -29.13 24.41 -11.99
CA LYS A 296 -29.47 24.40 -13.40
C LYS A 296 -30.96 24.17 -13.49
N ASP A 297 -31.73 25.24 -13.60
CA ASP A 297 -33.13 25.16 -14.01
C ASP A 297 -33.16 24.69 -15.48
N ASN A 298 -34.04 23.73 -15.73
CA ASN A 298 -34.30 23.08 -17.03
C ASN A 298 -34.74 24.08 -18.11
#